data_AF-A0A9P8JSR9-F1
#
_entry.id   AF-A0A9P8JSR9-F1
#
_cell.length_a   1.000
_cell.length_b   1.000
_cell.length_c   1.000
_cell.angle_alpha   90.00
_cell.angle_beta   90.00
_cell.angle_gamma   90.00
#
_symmetry.space_group_name_H-M   'P 1'
#
loop_
_entity.id
_entity.type
_entity.pdbx_description
1 polymer ?
#
loop_
_entity_poly.entity_id
_entity_poly.type
_entity_poly.pdbx_seq_one_letter_code
_entity_poly.pdbx_strand_id
1 'polypeptide(L)'
;MARTFEIPPELWLEVMSHLNYFELKRCMRVSKAFKSFTELPACQDTMFRSKKLILEGGAINLDNIRLHPAFDYMAFECATKIEHVGFFNDNYDDIIVLKDTCAAKEYATDPPVAFVRLQIHSWPPVQVTNKSGVTVHQAMKALCRFFSRDDHREAMGDHTGWTGWHETRLDGKGHLLLRAMWFDS
;
A
#
# COMPACT_ATOMS: atom_id res chain seq x y z
N MET A 1 14.21 26.06 -37.25
CA MET A 1 14.67 25.81 -35.88
C MET A 1 13.44 25.51 -35.04
N ALA A 2 13.29 24.27 -34.56
CA ALA A 2 12.22 23.97 -33.61
C ALA A 2 12.53 24.72 -32.31
N ARG A 3 11.64 25.61 -31.88
CA ARG A 3 11.69 26.18 -30.54
C ARG A 3 11.33 25.05 -29.59
N THR A 4 12.31 24.52 -28.87
CA THR A 4 12.06 23.62 -27.76
C THR A 4 11.31 24.42 -26.70
N PHE A 5 10.02 24.13 -26.52
CA PHE A 5 9.22 24.72 -25.46
C PHE A 5 9.61 24.00 -24.17
N GLU A 6 10.45 24.62 -23.35
CA GLU A 6 10.80 24.11 -22.03
C GLU A 6 9.77 24.60 -21.01
N ILE A 7 9.05 23.66 -20.41
CA ILE A 7 8.12 23.95 -19.32
C ILE A 7 8.94 24.31 -18.07
N PRO A 8 8.70 25.46 -17.43
CA PRO A 8 9.33 25.84 -16.16
C PRO A 8 9.17 24.77 -15.07
N PRO A 9 10.15 24.60 -14.17
CA PRO A 9 10.09 23.62 -13.08
C PRO A 9 8.84 23.75 -12.20
N GLU A 10 8.33 24.96 -12.01
CA GLU A 10 7.15 25.25 -11.19
C GLU A 10 5.88 24.67 -11.82
N LEU A 11 5.73 24.82 -13.14
CA LEU A 11 4.61 24.23 -13.88
C LEU A 11 4.72 22.70 -13.94
N TRP A 12 5.95 22.15 -13.99
CA TRP A 12 6.14 20.70 -13.83
C TRP A 12 5.69 20.22 -12.46
N LEU A 13 6.01 20.97 -11.40
CA LEU A 13 5.61 20.63 -10.03
C LEU A 13 4.08 20.66 -9.88
N GLU A 14 3.42 21.66 -10.45
CA GLU A 14 1.96 21.74 -10.53
C GLU A 14 1.36 20.52 -11.23
N VAL A 15 1.84 20.20 -12.44
CA VAL A 15 1.39 19.01 -13.19
C VAL A 15 1.56 17.73 -12.37
N MET A 16 2.73 17.51 -11.76
CA MET A 16 2.99 16.30 -10.97
C MET A 16 2.09 16.21 -9.73
N SER A 17 1.72 17.34 -9.13
CA SER A 17 0.85 17.38 -7.94
C SER A 17 -0.57 16.87 -8.20
N HIS A 18 -1.00 16.87 -9.47
CA HIS A 18 -2.30 16.36 -9.89
C HIS A 18 -2.29 14.86 -10.22
N LEU A 19 -1.12 14.24 -10.32
CA LEU A 19 -1.00 12.83 -10.69
C LEU A 19 -1.19 11.91 -9.48
N ASN A 20 -1.86 10.79 -9.70
CA ASN A 20 -1.99 9.74 -8.69
C ASN A 20 -0.71 8.89 -8.58
N TYR A 21 -0.70 7.98 -7.60
CA TYR A 21 0.43 7.08 -7.34
C TYR A 21 0.90 6.33 -8.59
N PHE A 22 0.00 5.67 -9.33
CA PHE A 22 0.36 4.85 -10.49
C PHE A 22 0.83 5.70 -11.67
N GLU A 23 0.22 6.87 -11.88
CA GLU A 23 0.65 7.84 -12.89
C GLU A 23 2.07 8.34 -12.60
N LEU A 24 2.37 8.70 -11.36
CA LEU A 24 3.72 9.08 -10.95
C LEU A 24 4.72 7.93 -11.16
N LYS A 25 4.36 6.68 -10.85
CA LYS A 25 5.21 5.51 -11.15
C LYS A 25 5.48 5.35 -12.64
N ARG A 26 4.49 5.61 -13.50
CA ARG A 26 4.65 5.60 -14.95
C ARG A 26 5.58 6.72 -15.41
N CYS A 27 5.42 7.94 -14.88
CA CYS A 27 6.32 9.07 -15.17
C CYS A 27 7.78 8.74 -14.86
N MET A 28 8.07 8.09 -13.73
CA MET A 28 9.44 7.66 -13.38
C MET A 28 10.13 6.79 -14.44
N ARG A 29 9.35 6.08 -15.27
CA ARG A 29 9.86 5.18 -16.31
C ARG A 29 10.11 5.89 -17.64
N VAL A 30 9.61 7.11 -17.83
CA VAL A 30 9.72 7.87 -19.08
C VAL A 30 11.15 8.40 -19.28
N SER A 31 11.69 9.11 -18.28
CA SER A 31 13.05 9.65 -18.34
C SER A 31 13.61 9.95 -16.96
N LYS A 32 14.94 10.19 -16.88
CA LYS A 32 15.61 10.62 -15.65
C LYS A 32 15.04 11.93 -15.11
N ALA A 33 14.64 12.87 -15.99
CA ALA A 33 14.08 14.15 -15.59
C ALA A 33 12.69 14.00 -14.95
N PHE A 34 11.81 13.19 -15.56
CA PHE A 34 10.50 12.88 -14.97
C PHE A 34 10.65 12.19 -13.62
N LYS A 35 11.59 11.23 -13.52
CA LYS A 35 11.90 10.59 -12.25
C LYS A 35 12.30 11.60 -11.17
N SER A 36 13.20 12.55 -11.47
CA SER A 36 13.60 13.55 -10.48
C SER A 36 12.45 14.45 -10.02
N PHE A 37 11.48 14.75 -10.88
CA PHE A 37 10.30 15.52 -10.44
C PHE A 37 9.44 14.76 -9.43
N THR A 38 9.32 13.44 -9.54
CA THR A 38 8.60 12.62 -8.53
C THR A 38 9.31 12.53 -7.18
N GLU A 39 10.57 12.97 -7.10
CA GLU A 39 11.37 13.00 -5.87
C GLU A 39 11.20 14.33 -5.11
N LEU A 40 10.44 15.28 -5.66
CA LEU A 40 10.13 16.55 -5.00
C LEU A 40 9.26 16.34 -3.75
N PRO A 41 9.35 17.23 -2.74
CA PRO A 41 8.55 17.16 -1.51
C PRO A 41 7.04 17.01 -1.76
N ALA A 42 6.51 17.73 -2.75
CA ALA A 42 5.09 17.72 -3.10
C ALA A 42 4.56 16.35 -3.55
N CYS A 43 5.43 15.44 -4.01
CA CYS A 43 5.05 14.10 -4.44
C CYS A 43 5.19 13.05 -3.32
N GLN A 44 5.86 13.35 -2.20
CA GLN A 44 6.26 12.33 -1.24
C GLN A 44 5.07 11.66 -0.54
N ASP A 45 4.03 12.43 -0.23
CA ASP A 45 2.82 11.93 0.41
C ASP A 45 2.06 11.00 -0.56
N THR A 46 1.82 11.43 -1.81
CA THR A 46 1.21 10.61 -2.86
C THR A 46 2.03 9.36 -3.20
N MET A 47 3.35 9.43 -3.04
CA MET A 47 4.28 8.32 -3.26
C MET A 47 4.48 7.44 -2.01
N PHE A 48 3.80 7.74 -0.90
CA PHE A 48 3.88 7.00 0.37
C PHE A 48 5.31 6.90 0.91
N ARG A 49 6.04 8.01 0.77
CA ARG A 49 7.43 8.21 1.21
C ARG A 49 7.55 9.29 2.28
N SER A 50 6.43 9.86 2.73
CA SER A 50 6.40 10.89 3.77
C SER A 50 7.10 10.41 5.04
N LYS A 51 7.88 11.27 5.68
CA LYS A 51 8.61 10.93 6.91
C LYS A 51 7.86 11.33 8.18
N LYS A 52 6.67 11.93 8.05
CA LYS A 52 5.88 12.41 9.19
C LYS A 52 5.17 11.23 9.86
N LEU A 53 5.94 10.50 10.66
CA LEU A 53 5.52 9.26 11.33
C LEU A 53 4.63 9.54 12.55
N ILE A 54 3.51 8.82 12.62
CA ILE A 54 2.70 8.68 13.82
C ILE A 54 3.22 7.46 14.61
N LEU A 55 3.80 7.74 15.78
CA LEU A 55 4.30 6.71 16.69
C LEU A 55 3.16 5.97 17.40
N GLU A 56 3.47 4.82 18.00
CA GLU A 56 2.54 4.09 18.86
C GLU A 56 2.05 4.99 20.02
N GLY A 57 0.74 5.02 20.26
CA GLY A 57 0.11 5.93 21.22
C GLY A 57 -0.09 7.37 20.70
N GLY A 58 0.38 7.69 19.49
CA GLY A 58 0.09 8.96 18.83
C GLY A 58 -1.39 9.05 18.40
N ALA A 59 -1.94 10.26 18.40
CA ALA A 59 -3.30 10.50 17.96
C ALA A 59 -3.41 10.31 16.44
N ILE A 60 -4.31 9.42 16.01
CA ILE A 60 -4.62 9.21 14.61
C ILE A 60 -5.93 9.93 14.31
N ASN A 61 -5.91 10.84 13.32
CA ASN A 61 -7.14 11.33 12.71
C ASN A 61 -7.45 10.45 11.49
N LEU A 62 -8.50 9.63 11.60
CA LEU A 62 -8.88 8.66 10.58
C LEU A 62 -9.18 9.31 9.23
N ASP A 63 -9.78 10.50 9.20
CA ASP A 63 -10.14 11.22 7.98
C ASP A 63 -8.92 11.64 7.14
N ASN A 64 -7.75 11.69 7.79
CA ASN A 64 -6.48 12.04 7.15
C ASN A 64 -5.65 10.81 6.77
N ILE A 65 -6.09 9.59 7.10
CA ILE A 65 -5.36 8.37 6.76
C ILE A 65 -5.73 7.93 5.35
N ARG A 66 -4.71 7.80 4.51
CA ARG A 66 -4.81 7.18 3.19
C ARG A 66 -4.12 5.83 3.22
N LEU A 67 -4.76 4.81 2.65
CA LEU A 67 -4.12 3.52 2.42
C LEU A 67 -3.29 3.57 1.14
N HIS A 68 -2.22 2.77 1.12
CA HIS A 68 -1.38 2.65 -0.07
C HIS A 68 -2.17 2.00 -1.23
N PRO A 69 -2.29 2.66 -2.41
CA PRO A 69 -3.12 2.19 -3.52
C PRO A 69 -2.77 0.80 -4.02
N ALA A 70 -1.52 0.36 -3.84
CA ALA A 70 -1.11 -1.01 -4.16
C ALA A 70 -2.04 -2.09 -3.57
N PHE A 71 -2.66 -1.87 -2.40
CA PHE A 71 -3.57 -2.85 -1.80
C PHE A 71 -4.76 -3.18 -2.70
N ASP A 72 -5.22 -2.25 -3.53
CA ASP A 72 -6.39 -2.43 -4.39
C ASP A 72 -6.08 -3.18 -5.69
N TYR A 73 -4.80 -3.45 -5.96
CA TYR A 73 -4.33 -4.04 -7.22
C TYR A 73 -3.50 -5.32 -6.99
N MET A 74 -3.41 -5.79 -5.75
CA MET A 74 -2.64 -6.99 -5.43
C MET A 74 -3.44 -8.26 -5.70
N ALA A 75 -2.78 -9.23 -6.32
CA ALA A 75 -3.20 -10.62 -6.34
C ALA A 75 -2.77 -11.28 -5.01
N PHE A 76 -3.75 -11.74 -4.23
CA PHE A 76 -3.52 -12.51 -3.03
C PHE A 76 -4.67 -13.50 -2.82
N GLU A 77 -4.32 -14.73 -2.49
CA GLU A 77 -5.24 -15.76 -2.00
C GLU A 77 -4.82 -16.25 -0.61
N CYS A 78 -5.77 -16.80 0.17
CA CYS A 78 -5.45 -17.45 1.43
C CYS A 78 -4.34 -18.49 1.27
N ALA A 79 -3.39 -18.50 2.23
CA ALA A 79 -2.17 -19.30 2.22
C ALA A 79 -1.15 -18.97 1.11
N THR A 80 -1.35 -17.91 0.33
CA THR A 80 -0.32 -17.35 -0.54
C THR A 80 0.90 -16.96 0.30
N LYS A 81 2.07 -17.50 -0.07
CA LYS A 81 3.34 -17.11 0.56
C LYS A 81 3.72 -15.71 0.12
N ILE A 82 4.43 -14.97 0.97
CA ILE A 82 4.81 -13.57 0.68
C ILE A 82 5.65 -13.44 -0.61
N GLU A 83 6.36 -14.50 -1.01
CA GLU A 83 7.13 -14.59 -2.25
C GLU A 83 6.26 -14.65 -3.52
N HIS A 84 4.97 -14.93 -3.38
CA HIS A 84 4.01 -15.05 -4.49
C HIS A 84 2.97 -13.92 -4.51
N VAL A 85 2.90 -13.09 -3.47
CA VAL A 85 2.06 -11.89 -3.48
C VAL A 85 2.60 -10.92 -4.53
N GLY A 86 1.74 -10.43 -5.41
CA GLY A 86 2.17 -9.56 -6.50
C GLY A 86 1.02 -8.80 -7.14
N PHE A 87 1.28 -8.27 -8.32
CA PHE A 87 0.33 -7.53 -9.14
C PHE A 87 0.20 -8.25 -10.47
N PHE A 88 -1.03 -8.38 -10.98
CA PHE A 88 -1.21 -8.79 -12.36
C PHE A 88 -0.65 -7.71 -13.29
N ASN A 89 0.07 -8.14 -14.34
CA ASN A 89 0.37 -7.24 -15.44
C ASN A 89 -0.91 -6.91 -16.25
N ASP A 90 -0.84 -5.94 -17.15
CA ASP A 90 -2.01 -5.48 -17.92
C ASP A 90 -2.67 -6.60 -18.78
N ASN A 91 -1.95 -7.71 -19.02
CA ASN A 91 -2.42 -8.85 -19.79
C ASN A 91 -2.88 -10.04 -18.90
N TYR A 92 -2.78 -9.92 -17.57
CA TYR A 92 -3.04 -10.99 -16.59
C TYR A 92 -2.20 -12.26 -16.74
N ASP A 93 -1.21 -12.27 -17.64
CA ASP A 93 -0.39 -13.44 -17.95
C ASP A 93 0.80 -13.61 -16.99
N ASP A 94 1.31 -12.52 -16.41
CA ASP A 94 2.42 -12.55 -15.45
C ASP A 94 2.09 -11.81 -14.16
N ILE A 95 2.64 -12.32 -13.06
CA ILE A 95 2.60 -11.69 -11.74
C ILE A 95 3.94 -10.98 -11.48
N ILE A 96 3.89 -9.68 -11.24
CA ILE A 96 5.03 -8.92 -10.74
C ILE A 96 5.03 -9.04 -9.22
N VAL A 97 5.99 -9.78 -8.67
CA VAL A 97 6.10 -10.04 -7.23
C VAL A 97 6.28 -8.73 -6.46
N LEU A 98 5.49 -8.55 -5.39
CA LEU A 98 5.46 -7.34 -4.55
C LEU A 98 6.87 -6.93 -4.12
N LYS A 99 7.66 -7.89 -3.63
CA LYS A 99 9.02 -7.68 -3.11
C LYS A 99 9.97 -7.02 -4.12
N ASP A 100 9.73 -7.22 -5.41
CA ASP A 100 10.54 -6.69 -6.50
C ASP A 100 10.07 -5.31 -6.97
N THR A 101 8.97 -4.81 -6.41
CA THR A 101 8.44 -3.47 -6.68
C THR A 101 8.88 -2.44 -5.63
N CYS A 102 8.76 -1.16 -5.97
CA CYS A 102 8.94 -0.08 -4.99
C CYS A 102 7.91 -0.13 -3.86
N ALA A 103 6.68 -0.58 -4.13
CA ALA A 103 5.57 -0.59 -3.18
C ALA A 103 5.93 -1.38 -1.91
N ALA A 104 6.71 -2.47 -2.03
CA ALA A 104 7.14 -3.26 -0.88
C ALA A 104 7.88 -2.46 0.20
N LYS A 105 8.61 -1.40 -0.21
CA LYS A 105 9.41 -0.55 0.68
C LYS A 105 8.68 0.73 1.10
N GLU A 106 7.55 1.02 0.47
CA GLU A 106 6.74 2.21 0.73
C GLU A 106 5.80 1.95 1.92
N TYR A 107 5.38 3.03 2.58
CA TYR A 107 4.55 2.92 3.77
C TYR A 107 3.16 2.42 3.40
N ALA A 108 2.57 1.59 4.26
CA ALA A 108 1.20 1.09 4.07
C ALA A 108 0.15 2.20 4.14
N THR A 109 0.51 3.33 4.76
CA THR A 109 -0.38 4.46 5.02
C THR A 109 0.35 5.77 4.84
N ASP A 110 -0.41 6.82 4.53
CA ASP A 110 0.03 8.21 4.61
C ASP A 110 -0.97 9.02 5.46
N PRO A 111 -0.51 9.76 6.50
CA PRO A 111 0.84 9.70 7.08
C PRO A 111 1.19 8.29 7.58
N PRO A 112 2.47 7.89 7.58
CA PRO A 112 2.86 6.57 8.03
C PRO A 112 2.56 6.39 9.51
N VAL A 113 2.02 5.22 9.86
CA VAL A 113 1.84 4.80 11.26
C VAL A 113 2.85 3.72 11.63
N ALA A 114 3.36 3.78 12.87
CA ALA A 114 4.28 2.77 13.40
C ALA A 114 3.59 1.46 13.78
N PHE A 115 2.25 1.45 13.78
CA PHE A 115 1.42 0.37 14.30
C PHE A 115 0.15 0.22 13.49
N VAL A 116 -0.15 -1.00 13.03
CA VAL A 116 -1.39 -1.35 12.33
C VAL A 116 -1.90 -2.69 12.88
N ARG A 117 -3.22 -2.83 13.02
CA ARG A 117 -3.88 -4.12 13.25
C ARG A 117 -4.65 -4.56 12.01
N LEU A 118 -4.55 -5.84 11.70
CA LEU A 118 -5.27 -6.47 10.60
C LEU A 118 -6.34 -7.37 11.19
N GLN A 119 -7.60 -7.08 10.93
CA GLN A 119 -8.73 -7.91 11.33
C GLN A 119 -9.29 -8.61 10.10
N ILE A 120 -9.18 -9.93 10.10
CA ILE A 120 -9.78 -10.79 9.07
C ILE A 120 -11.09 -11.32 9.67
N HIS A 121 -12.22 -11.08 8.98
CA HIS A 121 -13.55 -11.44 9.47
C HIS A 121 -13.77 -11.09 10.97
N SER A 122 -14.24 -12.05 11.77
CA SER A 122 -14.45 -11.94 13.21
C SER A 122 -13.27 -12.44 14.04
N TRP A 123 -12.13 -12.78 13.41
CA TRP A 123 -10.97 -13.29 14.14
C TRP A 123 -10.26 -12.19 14.94
N PRO A 124 -9.53 -12.58 16.01
CA PRO A 124 -8.69 -11.65 16.75
C PRO A 124 -7.71 -10.92 15.82
N PRO A 125 -7.60 -9.58 15.91
CA PRO A 125 -6.72 -8.82 15.03
C PRO A 125 -5.25 -9.21 15.21
N VAL A 126 -4.52 -9.30 14.10
CA VAL A 126 -3.07 -9.48 14.09
C VAL A 126 -2.38 -8.13 14.08
N GLN A 127 -1.39 -7.94 14.94
CA GLN A 127 -0.67 -6.69 15.07
C GLN A 127 0.60 -6.67 14.22
N VAL A 128 0.85 -5.54 13.56
CA VAL A 128 2.06 -5.24 12.79
C VAL A 128 2.66 -3.95 13.32
N THR A 129 3.93 -4.01 13.71
CA THR A 129 4.65 -2.85 14.28
C THR A 129 5.95 -2.61 13.56
N ASN A 130 6.26 -1.34 13.30
CA ASN A 130 7.55 -0.91 12.81
C ASN A 130 7.81 0.54 13.29
N LYS A 131 8.86 0.73 14.08
CA LYS A 131 9.24 2.05 14.63
C LYS A 131 9.55 3.11 13.57
N SER A 132 9.78 2.71 12.33
CA SER A 132 10.03 3.61 11.21
C SER A 132 8.80 3.81 10.30
N GLY A 133 7.65 3.21 10.64
CA GLY A 133 6.43 3.16 9.82
C GLY A 133 6.22 1.79 9.19
N VAL A 134 4.99 1.26 9.29
CA VAL A 134 4.62 -0.04 8.71
C VAL A 134 4.62 0.05 7.17
N THR A 135 5.31 -0.87 6.50
CA THR A 135 5.34 -0.93 5.03
C THR A 135 4.26 -1.84 4.47
N VAL A 136 3.95 -1.67 3.19
CA VAL A 136 3.03 -2.53 2.44
C VAL A 136 3.44 -4.01 2.56
N HIS A 137 4.73 -4.32 2.35
CA HIS A 137 5.23 -5.69 2.48
C HIS A 137 5.06 -6.26 3.89
N GLN A 138 5.21 -5.45 4.94
CA GLN A 138 5.00 -5.91 6.33
C GLN A 138 3.53 -6.24 6.60
N ALA A 139 2.60 -5.41 6.11
CA ALA A 139 1.17 -5.67 6.21
C ALA A 139 0.80 -6.98 5.47
N MET A 140 1.22 -7.12 4.22
CA MET A 140 0.94 -8.34 3.44
C MET A 140 1.60 -9.58 4.02
N LYS A 141 2.84 -9.48 4.53
CA LYS A 141 3.52 -10.60 5.19
C LYS A 141 2.77 -11.06 6.44
N ALA A 142 2.16 -10.15 7.19
CA ALA A 142 1.33 -10.51 8.33
C ALA A 142 0.03 -11.21 7.91
N LEU A 143 -0.58 -10.75 6.82
CA LEU A 143 -1.75 -11.41 6.22
C LEU A 143 -1.42 -12.83 5.71
N CYS A 144 -0.31 -13.01 4.99
CA CYS A 144 0.18 -14.34 4.58
C CYS A 144 0.34 -15.27 5.79
N ARG A 145 0.97 -14.78 6.86
CA ARG A 145 1.21 -15.55 8.09
C ARG A 145 -0.08 -15.92 8.81
N PHE A 146 -1.10 -15.06 8.77
CA PHE A 146 -2.38 -15.36 9.38
C PHE A 146 -3.02 -16.62 8.78
N PHE A 147 -2.99 -16.74 7.45
CA PHE A 147 -3.51 -17.89 6.71
C PHE A 147 -2.51 -19.04 6.52
N SER A 148 -1.27 -18.90 6.98
CA SER A 148 -0.30 -20.01 6.98
C SER A 148 -0.60 -21.05 8.07
N ARG A 149 -1.60 -20.78 8.93
CA ARG A 149 -2.15 -21.75 9.87
C ARG A 149 -3.33 -22.44 9.17
N ASP A 150 -3.27 -23.75 9.06
CA ASP A 150 -4.19 -24.53 8.21
C ASP A 150 -5.66 -24.34 8.63
N ASP A 151 -5.94 -24.17 9.92
CA ASP A 151 -7.27 -23.97 10.49
C ASP A 151 -7.98 -22.72 9.95
N HIS A 152 -7.26 -21.61 9.77
CA HIS A 152 -7.85 -20.39 9.24
C HIS A 152 -8.14 -20.48 7.75
N ARG A 153 -7.27 -21.14 6.96
CA ARG A 153 -7.49 -21.30 5.52
C ARG A 153 -8.69 -22.21 5.27
N GLU A 154 -8.75 -23.35 5.95
CA GLU A 154 -9.87 -24.30 5.81
C GLU A 154 -11.20 -23.64 6.16
N ALA A 155 -11.23 -22.77 7.17
CA ALA A 155 -12.41 -22.03 7.58
C ALA A 155 -12.92 -21.02 6.52
N MET A 156 -12.10 -20.63 5.55
CA MET A 156 -12.51 -19.73 4.46
C MET A 156 -13.30 -20.45 3.35
N GLY A 157 -13.19 -21.78 3.25
CA GLY A 157 -13.83 -22.55 2.18
C GLY A 157 -13.31 -22.16 0.79
N ASP A 158 -14.23 -21.84 -0.13
CA ASP A 158 -13.94 -21.34 -1.48
C ASP A 158 -13.57 -19.85 -1.49
N HIS A 159 -13.99 -19.07 -0.50
CA HIS A 159 -13.74 -17.63 -0.40
C HIS A 159 -12.29 -17.30 -0.04
N THR A 160 -11.37 -17.47 -0.97
CA THR A 160 -9.93 -17.34 -0.69
C THR A 160 -9.27 -16.13 -1.32
N GLY A 161 -9.88 -15.52 -2.35
CA GLY A 161 -9.33 -14.35 -3.03
C GLY A 161 -9.51 -13.06 -2.21
N TRP A 162 -8.43 -12.37 -1.86
CA TRP A 162 -8.53 -11.12 -1.12
C TRP A 162 -8.92 -9.95 -2.02
N THR A 163 -9.97 -9.23 -1.63
CA THR A 163 -10.56 -8.13 -2.41
C THR A 163 -10.16 -6.74 -1.90
N GLY A 164 -9.14 -6.66 -1.04
CA GLY A 164 -8.69 -5.42 -0.42
C GLY A 164 -9.20 -5.21 1.00
N TRP A 165 -8.96 -4.01 1.53
CA TRP A 165 -9.42 -3.62 2.85
C TRP A 165 -10.84 -3.07 2.76
N HIS A 166 -11.80 -3.73 3.42
CA HIS A 166 -13.20 -3.33 3.44
C HIS A 166 -13.41 -2.05 4.26
N GLU A 167 -12.74 -1.93 5.40
CA GLU A 167 -12.92 -0.79 6.31
C GLU A 167 -11.60 -0.44 6.99
N THR A 168 -11.32 0.86 7.09
CA THR A 168 -10.27 1.42 7.94
C THR A 168 -10.95 2.10 9.12
N ARG A 169 -10.60 1.73 10.35
CA ARG A 169 -11.15 2.36 11.56
C ARG A 169 -10.13 2.44 12.68
N LEU A 170 -10.49 3.10 13.77
CA LEU A 170 -9.73 3.04 15.01
C LEU A 170 -10.33 1.97 15.93
N ASP A 171 -9.48 1.19 16.60
CA ASP A 171 -9.93 0.33 17.69
C ASP A 171 -10.24 1.14 18.96
N GLY A 172 -10.78 0.49 20.00
CA GLY A 172 -11.12 1.16 21.27
C GLY A 172 -9.92 1.76 22.02
N LYS A 173 -8.69 1.56 21.54
CA LYS A 173 -7.45 2.16 22.07
C LYS A 173 -6.89 3.23 21.14
N GLY A 174 -7.60 3.58 20.07
CA GLY A 174 -7.17 4.58 19.09
C GLY A 174 -6.15 4.06 18.08
N HIS A 175 -5.93 2.75 17.98
CA HIS A 175 -5.00 2.19 16.99
C HIS A 175 -5.66 2.01 15.62
N LEU A 176 -4.89 2.17 14.56
CA LEU A 176 -5.36 1.88 13.20
C LEU A 176 -5.68 0.39 13.03
N LEU A 177 -6.90 0.09 12.60
CA LEU A 177 -7.40 -1.23 12.29
C LEU A 177 -7.84 -1.28 10.83
N LEU A 178 -7.24 -2.19 10.06
CA LEU A 178 -7.63 -2.52 8.69
C LEU A 178 -8.44 -3.82 8.71
N ARG A 179 -9.66 -3.79 8.17
CA ARG A 179 -10.54 -4.95 8.15
C ARG A 179 -10.61 -5.55 6.75
N ALA A 180 -10.35 -6.85 6.64
CA ALA A 180 -10.62 -7.65 5.46
C ALA A 180 -11.82 -8.56 5.77
N MET A 181 -13.00 -8.17 5.30
CA MET A 181 -14.26 -8.87 5.62
C MET A 181 -14.79 -9.70 4.45
N TRP A 182 -14.33 -9.42 3.23
CA TRP A 182 -14.83 -10.04 2.00
C TRP A 182 -13.67 -10.69 1.26
N PHE A 183 -13.88 -11.95 0.88
CA PHE A 183 -12.99 -12.72 0.03
C PHE A 183 -13.85 -13.35 -1.06
N ASP A 184 -13.35 -13.34 -2.29
CA ASP A 184 -14.03 -13.91 -3.46
C ASP A 184 -13.80 -15.42 -3.54
N SER A 185 -14.77 -16.12 -4.14
CA SER A 185 -14.75 -17.57 -4.43
C SER A 185 -13.78 -17.93 -5.55
#